data_AF-A0A2Y9RBH9-F1
#
_entry.id   AF-A0A2Y9RBH9-F1
#
_cell.length_a   1.000
_cell.length_b   1.000
_cell.length_c   1.000
_cell.angle_alpha   90.00
_cell.angle_beta   90.00
_cell.angle_gamma   90.00
#
_symmetry.space_group_name_H-M   'P 1'
#
loop_
_entity.id
_entity.type
_entity.pdbx_description
1 polymer ?
#
loop_
_entity_poly.entity_id
_entity_poly.type
_entity_poly.pdbx_seq_one_letter_code
_entity_poly.pdbx_strand_id
1 'polypeptide(L)'
;MATLRSRVLLWRPLICSRGVEQFSLCARTQPITLLQRLPQPCGAGSPYRRVASEAASGNSEIKKPTFMDEEVQSILIKMTGLNLQKIFKPAVQELKPPTCKLMTQTQLEEATTQAVEAAKVQLKMPPVLEERAPINDVLAEDKILEGSETAKYVFTDISYNIAHRERFIVVREPSGTLRKASWEERDRMIQVYFPKEGRRILTPIIFKEENLKTMYSQDRHADVLNLCIAQFEPDSTEYIKVHHQIYEDIDKHGKYDILRSTRHFGGMAWYFVHEKKIDGLLIDQIQRYLVDDATSLVQLYHMVHPEGLSAQEAKEQAAEGLNLITVFAKTEAQMGAYVELMLQAYQGAFISHSAAS
;
A
#
# COMPACT_ATOMS: atom_id res chain seq x y z
N MET A 1 -65.43 -16.34 -0.98
CA MET A 1 -65.61 -17.74 -1.42
C MET A 1 -64.54 -18.07 -2.47
N ALA A 2 -64.04 -19.31 -2.45
CA ALA A 2 -63.03 -19.94 -3.35
C ALA A 2 -61.57 -19.45 -3.19
N THR A 3 -60.72 -20.04 -2.32
CA THR A 3 -59.95 -21.31 -2.36
C THR A 3 -58.58 -21.24 -3.07
N LEU A 4 -57.54 -21.03 -2.26
CA LEU A 4 -56.32 -21.84 -2.05
C LEU A 4 -55.78 -22.72 -3.21
N ARG A 5 -54.47 -22.59 -3.51
CA ARG A 5 -53.46 -23.66 -3.25
C ARG A 5 -52.03 -23.24 -3.61
N SER A 6 -51.20 -23.15 -2.58
CA SER A 6 -49.74 -23.22 -2.61
C SER A 6 -49.29 -24.68 -2.73
N ARG A 7 -48.16 -24.94 -3.41
CA ARG A 7 -47.47 -26.23 -3.40
C ARG A 7 -46.04 -26.05 -2.88
N VAL A 8 -45.83 -26.57 -1.68
CA VAL A 8 -44.54 -26.92 -1.08
C VAL A 8 -44.16 -28.31 -1.59
N LEU A 9 -42.90 -28.54 -1.96
CA LEU A 9 -42.35 -29.88 -2.13
C LEU A 9 -41.15 -30.05 -1.19
N LEU A 10 -41.37 -30.92 -0.20
CA LEU A 10 -40.38 -31.43 0.74
C LEU A 10 -39.51 -32.51 0.10
N TRP A 11 -38.26 -32.55 0.54
CA TRP A 11 -37.25 -33.58 0.32
C TRP A 11 -37.67 -34.98 0.77
N ARG A 12 -37.11 -36.04 0.14
CA ARG A 12 -36.13 -36.96 0.77
C ARG A 12 -35.67 -38.11 -0.17
N PRO A 13 -34.57 -38.83 0.16
CA PRO A 13 -33.63 -39.47 -0.77
C PRO A 13 -33.88 -40.97 -0.94
N LEU A 14 -33.22 -41.57 -1.94
CA LEU A 14 -33.08 -43.02 -2.09
C LEU A 14 -31.60 -43.43 -2.02
N ILE A 15 -31.36 -44.47 -1.23
CA ILE A 15 -30.09 -45.18 -1.00
C ILE A 15 -30.15 -46.53 -1.73
N CYS A 16 -28.96 -47.06 -2.08
CA CYS A 16 -28.62 -48.44 -2.49
C CYS A 16 -28.86 -48.79 -3.99
N SER A 17 -28.01 -49.55 -4.71
CA SER A 17 -26.83 -50.37 -4.39
C SER A 17 -25.95 -50.60 -5.65
N ARG A 18 -24.74 -51.11 -5.40
CA ARG A 18 -23.70 -51.70 -6.27
C ARG A 18 -24.14 -52.32 -7.60
N GLY A 19 -23.32 -52.09 -8.64
CA GLY A 19 -23.20 -52.91 -9.84
C GLY A 19 -21.90 -52.57 -10.59
N VAL A 20 -20.97 -53.53 -10.62
CA VAL A 20 -19.71 -53.48 -11.38
C VAL A 20 -20.02 -53.84 -12.83
N GLU A 21 -19.59 -53.03 -13.80
CA GLU A 21 -19.12 -53.55 -15.08
C GLU A 21 -18.29 -52.51 -15.86
N GLN A 22 -17.18 -53.00 -16.38
CA GLN A 22 -16.19 -52.31 -17.18
C GLN A 22 -16.75 -51.99 -18.57
N PHE A 23 -16.60 -50.76 -19.04
CA PHE A 23 -16.25 -50.52 -20.45
C PHE A 23 -15.33 -49.31 -20.57
N SER A 24 -14.15 -49.59 -21.10
CA SER A 24 -13.09 -48.67 -21.45
C SER A 24 -13.40 -47.90 -22.72
N LEU A 25 -13.25 -46.57 -22.69
CA LEU A 25 -12.89 -45.80 -23.88
C LEU A 25 -11.80 -44.79 -23.50
N CYS A 26 -10.66 -45.02 -24.16
CA CYS A 26 -9.37 -44.42 -23.96
C CYS A 26 -9.30 -43.14 -24.79
N ALA A 27 -9.15 -41.98 -24.15
CA ALA A 27 -8.69 -40.75 -24.83
C ALA A 27 -7.36 -40.35 -24.20
N ARG A 28 -6.29 -40.87 -24.79
CA ARG A 28 -4.90 -40.49 -24.51
C ARG A 28 -4.67 -39.07 -25.05
N THR A 29 -4.23 -38.17 -24.19
CA THR A 29 -3.43 -37.02 -24.61
C THR A 29 -2.16 -37.06 -23.77
N GLN A 30 -1.06 -37.46 -24.39
CA GLN A 30 0.25 -37.52 -23.74
C GLN A 30 0.82 -36.10 -23.53
N PRO A 31 1.63 -35.90 -22.48
CA PRO A 31 2.42 -34.69 -22.32
C PRO A 31 3.67 -34.76 -23.21
N ILE A 32 3.88 -33.76 -24.05
CA ILE A 32 5.13 -33.62 -24.81
C ILE A 32 6.14 -32.92 -23.89
N THR A 33 7.05 -33.71 -23.32
CA THR A 33 8.35 -33.28 -22.83
C THR A 33 9.31 -33.16 -24.01
N LEU A 34 9.84 -31.97 -24.28
CA LEU A 34 11.05 -31.77 -25.09
C LEU A 34 12.09 -31.02 -24.27
N LEU A 35 13.03 -31.81 -23.74
CA LEU A 35 14.36 -31.38 -23.34
C LEU A 35 15.14 -31.03 -24.62
N GLN A 36 15.53 -29.77 -24.80
CA GLN A 36 16.63 -29.41 -25.69
C GLN A 36 17.58 -28.42 -25.03
N ARG A 37 18.87 -28.72 -25.24
CA ARG A 37 20.07 -28.19 -24.60
C ARG A 37 20.62 -27.02 -25.42
N LEU A 38 21.14 -26.02 -24.72
CA LEU A 38 21.77 -24.75 -25.17
C LEU A 38 22.66 -24.82 -26.42
N PRO A 39 22.85 -23.66 -27.08
CA PRO A 39 24.15 -23.18 -27.52
C PRO A 39 24.64 -21.96 -26.73
N GLN A 40 25.93 -21.95 -26.46
CA GLN A 40 26.72 -20.85 -25.88
C GLN A 40 26.70 -19.58 -26.74
N PRO A 41 27.06 -18.44 -26.14
CA PRO A 41 27.98 -17.50 -26.78
C PRO A 41 29.26 -17.37 -25.95
N CYS A 42 30.39 -17.75 -26.54
CA CYS A 42 31.73 -17.44 -26.05
C CYS A 42 32.10 -16.00 -26.42
N GLY A 43 32.33 -15.18 -25.37
CA GLY A 43 33.50 -14.33 -25.20
C GLY A 43 33.75 -13.14 -26.14
N ALA A 44 33.63 -11.92 -25.60
CA ALA A 44 34.76 -10.98 -25.52
C ALA A 44 34.40 -9.71 -24.72
N GLY A 45 35.18 -9.43 -23.67
CA GLY A 45 35.67 -8.07 -23.37
C GLY A 45 34.78 -7.09 -22.60
N SER A 46 34.91 -7.10 -21.27
CA SER A 46 34.74 -5.96 -20.34
C SER A 46 35.68 -4.77 -20.71
N PRO A 47 35.68 -3.59 -20.03
CA PRO A 47 34.96 -3.22 -18.81
C PRO A 47 34.34 -1.80 -18.76
N TYR A 48 33.57 -1.60 -17.69
CA TYR A 48 33.27 -0.35 -17.01
C TYR A 48 34.20 0.84 -17.32
N ARG A 49 33.60 1.95 -17.75
CA ARG A 49 34.17 3.29 -17.60
C ARG A 49 33.34 4.09 -16.59
N ARG A 50 33.78 4.06 -15.34
CA ARG A 50 33.50 5.04 -14.29
C ARG A 50 34.64 6.06 -14.33
N VAL A 51 34.38 7.32 -14.71
CA VAL A 51 35.12 8.59 -14.41
C VAL A 51 34.23 9.73 -14.99
N ALA A 52 33.90 10.88 -14.39
CA ALA A 52 34.25 11.64 -13.18
C ALA A 52 32.95 12.35 -12.70
N SER A 53 32.67 12.65 -11.42
CA SER A 53 33.46 13.36 -10.41
C SER A 53 33.84 14.78 -10.83
N GLU A 54 32.85 15.64 -11.08
CA GLU A 54 33.03 17.07 -10.82
C GLU A 54 32.83 17.29 -9.32
N ALA A 55 33.93 17.63 -8.65
CA ALA A 55 33.96 18.03 -7.26
C ALA A 55 33.28 19.41 -7.13
N ALA A 56 32.00 19.41 -6.80
CA ALA A 56 31.38 20.56 -6.17
C ALA A 56 31.77 20.55 -4.68
N SER A 57 32.84 21.27 -4.38
CA SER A 57 33.17 21.69 -3.03
C SER A 57 32.05 22.59 -2.49
N GLY A 58 31.51 22.28 -1.31
CA GLY A 58 30.83 23.25 -0.45
C GLY A 58 29.31 23.22 -0.37
N ASN A 59 28.73 22.11 0.11
CA ASN A 59 27.75 22.07 1.20
C ASN A 59 27.33 20.62 1.41
N SER A 60 27.58 20.03 2.57
CA SER A 60 26.92 18.79 2.97
C SER A 60 25.48 19.14 3.34
N GLU A 61 24.64 19.43 2.35
CA GLU A 61 23.21 19.46 2.56
C GLU A 61 22.82 18.08 3.09
N ILE A 62 22.37 18.03 4.34
CA ILE A 62 21.84 16.82 4.96
C ILE A 62 20.68 16.38 4.07
N LYS A 63 20.90 15.31 3.29
CA LYS A 63 19.86 14.75 2.43
C LYS A 63 18.70 14.34 3.33
N LYS A 64 17.52 14.90 3.04
CA LYS A 64 16.31 14.50 3.77
C LYS A 64 16.07 13.00 3.54
N PRO A 65 15.74 12.24 4.60
CA PRO A 65 15.47 10.83 4.45
C PRO A 65 14.27 10.63 3.51
N THR A 66 14.38 9.65 2.63
CA THR A 66 13.32 9.26 1.71
C THR A 66 12.56 8.07 2.29
N PHE A 67 11.26 7.96 1.95
CA PHE A 67 10.43 6.86 2.42
C PHE A 67 11.02 5.47 2.13
N MET A 68 11.77 5.30 1.03
CA MET A 68 12.39 4.03 0.61
C MET A 68 13.74 3.73 1.28
N ASP A 69 14.27 4.61 2.12
CA ASP A 69 15.56 4.39 2.78
C ASP A 69 15.47 3.21 3.76
N GLU A 70 16.54 2.42 3.86
CA GLU A 70 16.54 1.18 4.65
C GLU A 70 16.25 1.41 6.13
N GLU A 71 16.82 2.47 6.71
CA GLU A 71 16.59 2.86 8.10
C GLU A 71 15.12 3.23 8.34
N VAL A 72 14.53 4.06 7.47
CA VAL A 72 13.11 4.46 7.53
C VAL A 72 12.21 3.25 7.39
N GLN A 73 12.47 2.38 6.40
CA GLN A 73 11.71 1.16 6.18
C GLN A 73 11.80 0.23 7.40
N SER A 74 12.97 0.08 8.01
CA SER A 74 13.15 -0.77 9.20
C SER A 74 12.29 -0.29 10.38
N ILE A 75 12.25 1.03 10.62
CA ILE A 75 11.44 1.66 11.66
C ILE A 75 9.95 1.45 11.38
N LEU A 76 9.51 1.73 10.15
CA LEU A 76 8.11 1.60 9.76
C LEU A 76 7.63 0.15 9.79
N ILE A 77 8.46 -0.81 9.38
CA ILE A 77 8.15 -2.25 9.46
C ILE A 77 8.00 -2.68 10.92
N LYS A 78 8.90 -2.23 11.81
CA LYS A 78 8.82 -2.50 13.26
C LYS A 78 7.49 -1.99 13.82
N MET A 79 7.17 -0.71 13.59
CA MET A 79 5.95 -0.08 14.11
C MET A 79 4.65 -0.69 13.54
N THR A 80 4.68 -1.14 12.28
CA THR A 80 3.50 -1.77 11.66
C THR A 80 3.10 -3.05 12.41
N GLY A 81 4.08 -3.77 12.94
CA GLY A 81 3.89 -5.06 13.60
C GLY A 81 3.39 -6.15 12.67
N LEU A 82 3.40 -7.39 13.16
CA LEU A 82 3.00 -8.56 12.37
C LEU A 82 1.96 -9.37 13.15
N ASN A 83 0.71 -9.29 12.71
CA ASN A 83 -0.39 -10.09 13.24
C ASN A 83 -0.92 -11.02 12.14
N LEU A 84 -0.55 -12.31 12.21
CA LEU A 84 -0.94 -13.31 11.21
C LEU A 84 -2.45 -13.45 11.05
N GLN A 85 -3.21 -13.33 12.14
CA GLN A 85 -4.69 -13.47 12.11
C GLN A 85 -5.34 -12.32 11.34
N LYS A 86 -4.76 -11.11 11.44
CA LYS A 86 -5.26 -9.93 10.74
C LYS A 86 -4.82 -9.91 9.28
N ILE A 87 -3.57 -10.31 9.00
CA ILE A 87 -3.00 -10.35 7.65
C ILE A 87 -3.70 -11.42 6.80
N PHE A 88 -3.88 -12.61 7.34
CA PHE A 88 -4.57 -13.73 6.69
C PHE A 88 -6.03 -13.84 7.12
N LYS A 89 -6.73 -12.69 7.15
CA LYS A 89 -8.17 -12.68 7.41
C LYS A 89 -8.91 -13.49 6.32
N PRO A 90 -9.88 -14.35 6.69
CA PRO A 90 -10.67 -15.10 5.72
C PRO A 90 -11.34 -14.18 4.70
N ALA A 91 -11.02 -14.37 3.42
CA ALA A 91 -11.60 -13.60 2.33
C ALA A 91 -13.00 -14.12 1.99
N VAL A 92 -13.91 -13.22 1.64
CA VAL A 92 -15.21 -13.56 1.07
C VAL A 92 -15.00 -13.95 -0.39
N GLN A 93 -14.78 -15.23 -0.63
CA GLN A 93 -14.52 -15.81 -1.95
C GLN A 93 -15.12 -17.21 -2.05
N GLU A 94 -15.09 -17.81 -3.24
CA GLU A 94 -15.51 -19.20 -3.43
C GLU A 94 -14.68 -20.14 -2.54
N LEU A 95 -15.36 -20.85 -1.65
CA LEU A 95 -14.72 -21.72 -0.67
C LEU A 95 -14.40 -23.08 -1.29
N LYS A 96 -13.19 -23.55 -1.00
CA LYS A 96 -12.74 -24.91 -1.29
C LYS A 96 -12.66 -25.70 0.02
N PRO A 97 -12.88 -27.03 -0.01
CA PRO A 97 -12.73 -27.84 1.19
C PRO A 97 -11.32 -27.72 1.77
N PRO A 98 -11.16 -27.54 3.09
CA PRO A 98 -9.85 -27.40 3.71
C PRO A 98 -9.08 -28.74 3.70
N THR A 99 -7.76 -28.66 3.55
CA THR A 99 -6.86 -29.83 3.58
C THR A 99 -6.24 -29.97 4.97
N CYS A 100 -6.60 -31.02 5.70
CA CYS A 100 -5.99 -31.32 7.00
C CYS A 100 -4.67 -32.10 6.83
N LYS A 101 -3.65 -31.75 7.60
CA LYS A 101 -2.35 -32.43 7.65
C LYS A 101 -1.99 -32.72 9.11
N LEU A 102 -1.39 -33.87 9.37
CA LEU A 102 -0.80 -34.20 10.67
C LEU A 102 0.65 -33.72 10.66
N MET A 103 1.05 -32.95 11.66
CA MET A 103 2.38 -32.32 11.73
C MET A 103 3.05 -32.61 13.08
N THR A 104 4.37 -32.77 13.06
CA THR A 104 5.19 -32.72 14.28
C THR A 104 5.37 -31.26 14.73
N GLN A 105 5.84 -31.06 15.96
CA GLN A 105 6.11 -29.71 16.49
C GLN A 105 7.10 -28.92 15.60
N THR A 106 8.15 -29.58 15.12
CA THR A 106 9.14 -28.98 14.22
C THR A 106 8.53 -28.54 12.89
N GLN A 107 7.66 -29.37 12.30
CA GLN A 107 6.96 -29.06 11.06
C GLN A 107 5.96 -27.91 11.24
N LEU A 108 5.34 -27.81 12.41
CA LEU A 108 4.45 -26.70 12.75
C LEU A 108 5.24 -25.38 12.84
N GLU A 109 6.40 -25.38 13.49
CA GLU A 109 7.28 -24.22 13.58
C GLU A 109 7.76 -23.77 12.19
N GLU A 110 8.20 -24.71 11.34
CA GLU A 110 8.57 -24.42 9.94
C GLU A 110 7.38 -23.85 9.13
N ALA A 111 6.16 -24.37 9.33
CA ALA A 111 4.98 -23.83 8.67
C ALA A 111 4.66 -22.40 9.16
N THR A 112 4.87 -22.12 10.46
CA THR A 112 4.68 -20.77 11.00
C THR A 112 5.72 -19.79 10.49
N THR A 113 6.99 -20.18 10.34
CA THR A 113 8.04 -19.31 9.78
C THR A 113 7.77 -18.99 8.32
N GLN A 114 7.35 -19.98 7.53
CA GLN A 114 6.91 -19.76 6.14
C GLN A 114 5.72 -18.79 6.05
N ALA A 115 4.74 -18.92 6.95
CA ALA A 115 3.61 -18.00 7.01
C ALA A 115 4.06 -16.56 7.37
N VAL A 116 5.04 -16.42 8.25
CA VAL A 116 5.64 -15.11 8.60
C VAL A 116 6.38 -14.51 7.41
N GLU A 117 7.14 -15.29 6.66
CA GLU A 117 7.83 -14.82 5.44
C GLU A 117 6.84 -14.38 4.37
N ALA A 118 5.79 -15.16 4.13
CA ALA A 118 4.71 -14.78 3.22
C ALA A 118 4.00 -13.50 3.68
N ALA A 119 3.75 -13.36 4.99
CA ALA A 119 3.16 -12.16 5.57
C ALA A 119 4.03 -10.92 5.34
N LYS A 120 5.36 -11.03 5.47
CA LYS A 120 6.30 -9.92 5.19
C LYS A 120 6.22 -9.47 3.73
N VAL A 121 6.10 -10.39 2.78
CA VAL A 121 5.93 -10.06 1.35
C VAL A 121 4.60 -9.34 1.11
N GLN A 122 3.51 -9.80 1.74
CA GLN A 122 2.19 -9.19 1.63
C GLN A 122 2.12 -7.80 2.29
N LEU A 123 2.89 -7.58 3.36
CA LEU A 123 2.97 -6.32 4.11
C LEU A 123 3.89 -5.29 3.43
N LYS A 124 4.49 -5.60 2.28
CA LYS A 124 5.32 -4.66 1.54
C LYS A 124 4.54 -3.37 1.26
N MET A 125 5.07 -2.27 1.80
CA MET A 125 4.42 -0.97 1.75
C MET A 125 4.48 -0.39 0.32
N PRO A 126 3.39 0.23 -0.17
CA PRO A 126 3.42 0.93 -1.46
C PRO A 126 4.36 2.14 -1.36
N PRO A 127 5.10 2.48 -2.44
CA PRO A 127 5.95 3.66 -2.43
C PRO A 127 5.10 4.94 -2.32
N VAL A 128 5.55 5.87 -1.49
CA VAL A 128 4.98 7.21 -1.39
C VAL A 128 5.71 8.10 -2.39
N LEU A 129 4.98 8.64 -3.36
CA LEU A 129 5.49 9.53 -4.40
C LEU A 129 4.80 10.89 -4.28
N GLU A 130 5.49 11.93 -4.76
CA GLU A 130 4.91 13.26 -4.90
C GLU A 130 3.92 13.32 -6.08
N GLU A 131 3.10 14.36 -6.08
CA GLU A 131 2.14 14.61 -7.14
C GLU A 131 2.86 14.89 -8.46
N ARG A 132 2.48 14.15 -9.50
CA ARG A 132 3.05 14.34 -10.85
C ARG A 132 2.62 15.68 -11.46
N ALA A 133 3.56 16.36 -12.11
CA ALA A 133 3.28 17.58 -12.86
C ALA A 133 2.41 17.32 -14.10
N PRO A 134 1.47 18.22 -14.46
CA PRO A 134 0.63 18.08 -15.65
C PRO A 134 1.46 18.15 -16.94
N ILE A 135 1.08 17.35 -17.94
CA ILE A 135 1.73 17.33 -19.26
C ILE A 135 1.04 18.33 -20.17
N ASN A 136 1.74 19.41 -20.52
CA ASN A 136 1.28 20.42 -21.47
C ASN A 136 2.30 20.57 -22.61
N ASP A 137 2.40 19.52 -23.45
CA ASP A 137 3.37 19.47 -24.54
C ASP A 137 2.64 19.33 -25.89
N VAL A 138 2.89 20.29 -26.78
CA VAL A 138 2.29 20.38 -28.12
C VAL A 138 3.34 19.98 -29.15
N LEU A 139 3.03 18.98 -29.96
CA LEU A 139 3.94 18.43 -30.96
C LEU A 139 3.85 19.16 -32.30
N ALA A 140 2.63 19.50 -32.73
CA ALA A 140 2.38 20.17 -34.01
C ALA A 140 1.04 20.92 -33.99
N GLU A 141 0.93 21.97 -34.82
CA GLU A 141 -0.29 22.76 -34.99
C GLU A 141 -0.60 22.98 -36.46
N ASP A 142 -1.69 22.38 -36.95
CA ASP A 142 -2.12 22.50 -38.33
C ASP A 142 -3.48 23.20 -38.41
N LYS A 143 -3.45 24.53 -38.48
CA LYS A 143 -4.66 25.37 -38.52
C LYS A 143 -5.59 25.10 -39.71
N ILE A 144 -5.08 24.44 -40.76
CA ILE A 144 -5.87 24.05 -41.94
C ILE A 144 -6.96 23.03 -41.56
N LEU A 145 -6.73 22.24 -40.50
CA LEU A 145 -7.65 21.20 -40.05
C LEU A 145 -8.63 21.71 -38.98
N GLU A 146 -8.52 22.99 -38.60
CA GLU A 146 -9.45 23.64 -37.67
C GLU A 146 -10.88 23.64 -38.26
N GLY A 147 -11.83 23.12 -37.50
CA GLY A 147 -13.25 23.06 -37.91
C GLY A 147 -13.60 21.94 -38.88
N SER A 148 -12.64 21.09 -39.27
CA SER A 148 -12.90 19.90 -40.10
C SER A 148 -13.60 18.79 -39.31
N GLU A 149 -13.25 18.62 -38.03
CA GLU A 149 -13.74 17.55 -37.16
C GLU A 149 -14.38 18.13 -35.90
N THR A 150 -15.40 17.45 -35.36
CA THR A 150 -16.10 17.90 -34.15
C THR A 150 -15.55 17.27 -32.86
N ALA A 151 -14.90 16.11 -32.96
CA ALA A 151 -14.42 15.34 -31.82
C ALA A 151 -12.90 15.20 -31.88
N LYS A 152 -12.29 14.99 -30.70
CA LYS A 152 -10.85 14.72 -30.60
C LYS A 152 -10.56 13.25 -30.90
N TYR A 153 -9.43 12.99 -31.55
CA TYR A 153 -8.92 11.64 -31.79
C TYR A 153 -7.76 11.34 -30.85
N VAL A 154 -7.75 10.13 -30.28
CA VAL A 154 -6.70 9.70 -29.35
C VAL A 154 -5.96 8.53 -29.95
N PHE A 155 -4.70 8.75 -30.32
CA PHE A 155 -3.83 7.73 -30.88
C PHE A 155 -2.92 7.18 -29.78
N THR A 156 -2.92 5.86 -29.62
CA THR A 156 -2.16 5.17 -28.58
C THR A 156 -1.26 4.12 -29.23
N ASP A 157 0.04 4.18 -28.94
CA ASP A 157 0.95 3.10 -29.28
C ASP A 157 0.65 1.88 -28.40
N ILE A 158 0.39 0.72 -29.00
CA ILE A 158 0.03 -0.54 -28.33
C ILE A 158 1.16 -1.58 -28.33
N SER A 159 2.40 -1.17 -28.61
CA SER A 159 3.56 -2.06 -28.60
C SER A 159 3.79 -2.70 -27.23
N TYR A 160 3.96 -4.02 -27.17
CA TYR A 160 4.04 -4.78 -25.91
C TYR A 160 5.32 -4.50 -25.11
N ASN A 161 6.47 -4.37 -25.78
CA ASN A 161 7.79 -4.27 -25.13
C ASN A 161 8.11 -2.88 -24.53
N ILE A 162 7.15 -1.95 -24.52
CA ILE A 162 7.35 -0.58 -24.04
C ILE A 162 6.66 -0.37 -22.70
N ALA A 163 7.40 0.19 -21.73
CA ALA A 163 6.86 0.50 -20.41
C ALA A 163 5.71 1.51 -20.49
N HIS A 164 4.72 1.35 -19.61
CA HIS A 164 3.54 2.24 -19.58
C HIS A 164 3.86 3.70 -19.28
N ARG A 165 5.02 4.03 -18.69
CA ARG A 165 5.47 5.42 -18.48
C ARG A 165 6.14 6.05 -19.71
N GLU A 166 6.69 5.25 -20.61
CA GLU A 166 7.42 5.72 -21.81
C GLU A 166 6.55 5.71 -23.07
N ARG A 167 5.41 5.01 -23.03
CA ARG A 167 4.47 4.87 -24.14
C ARG A 167 3.99 6.21 -24.70
N PHE A 168 3.93 6.32 -26.02
CA PHE A 168 3.39 7.51 -26.69
C PHE A 168 1.87 7.46 -26.81
N ILE A 169 1.22 8.50 -26.28
CA ILE A 169 -0.22 8.72 -26.42
C ILE A 169 -0.42 10.17 -26.81
N VAL A 170 -1.02 10.39 -27.97
CA VAL A 170 -1.22 11.72 -28.56
C VAL A 170 -2.69 11.96 -28.83
N VAL A 171 -3.09 13.21 -28.71
CA VAL A 171 -4.46 13.67 -28.90
C VAL A 171 -4.46 14.71 -30.00
N ARG A 172 -5.25 14.45 -31.05
CA ARG A 172 -5.56 15.42 -32.09
C ARG A 172 -6.85 16.13 -31.75
N GLU A 173 -6.76 17.43 -31.53
CA GLU A 173 -7.91 18.27 -31.19
C GLU A 173 -8.59 18.84 -32.44
N PRO A 174 -9.89 19.17 -32.36
CA PRO A 174 -10.64 19.86 -33.42
C PRO A 174 -10.02 21.19 -33.91
N SER A 175 -9.17 21.81 -33.10
CA SER A 175 -8.40 23.01 -33.45
C SER A 175 -7.28 22.74 -34.47
N GLY A 176 -6.98 21.47 -34.77
CA GLY A 176 -5.82 21.10 -35.56
C GLY A 176 -4.52 20.96 -34.74
N THR A 177 -4.58 21.07 -33.41
CA THR A 177 -3.44 20.86 -32.51
C THR A 177 -3.20 19.37 -32.24
N LEU A 178 -1.97 18.90 -32.41
CA LEU A 178 -1.52 17.59 -31.97
C LEU A 178 -0.69 17.74 -30.69
N ARG A 179 -1.24 17.29 -29.56
CA ARG A 179 -0.58 17.36 -28.25
C ARG A 179 -0.39 15.98 -27.62
N LYS A 180 0.45 15.90 -26.59
CA LYS A 180 0.49 14.73 -25.72
C LYS A 180 -0.82 14.63 -24.91
N ALA A 181 -1.22 13.39 -24.62
CA ALA A 181 -2.36 13.14 -23.74
C ALA A 181 -2.08 13.62 -22.32
N SER A 182 -3.11 14.14 -21.65
CA SER A 182 -3.07 14.37 -20.20
C SER A 182 -2.87 13.06 -19.44
N TRP A 183 -2.48 13.14 -18.18
CA TRP A 183 -2.27 11.95 -17.37
C TRP A 183 -3.56 11.12 -17.18
N GLU A 184 -4.71 11.78 -17.04
CA GLU A 184 -6.02 11.12 -16.89
C GLU A 184 -6.43 10.41 -18.18
N GLU A 185 -6.21 11.06 -19.33
CA GLU A 185 -6.40 10.44 -20.64
C GLU A 185 -5.46 9.25 -20.82
N ARG A 186 -4.20 9.38 -20.40
CA ARG A 186 -3.18 8.34 -20.49
C ARG A 186 -3.57 7.11 -19.67
N ASP A 187 -3.85 7.28 -18.39
CA ASP A 187 -4.21 6.18 -17.48
C ASP A 187 -5.48 5.46 -17.97
N ARG A 188 -6.45 6.22 -18.49
CA ARG A 188 -7.67 5.67 -19.07
C ARG A 188 -7.40 4.86 -20.35
N MET A 189 -6.60 5.38 -21.27
CA MET A 189 -6.26 4.67 -22.52
C MET A 189 -5.43 3.42 -22.25
N ILE A 190 -4.50 3.48 -21.30
CA ILE A 190 -3.73 2.31 -20.89
C ILE A 190 -4.68 1.23 -20.37
N GLN A 191 -5.67 1.57 -19.52
CA GLN A 191 -6.63 0.57 -19.03
C GLN A 191 -7.52 -0.01 -20.15
N VAL A 192 -7.83 0.76 -21.19
CA VAL A 192 -8.63 0.28 -22.34
C VAL A 192 -7.89 -0.78 -23.14
N TYR A 193 -6.61 -0.53 -23.46
CA TYR A 193 -5.81 -1.44 -24.29
C TYR A 193 -5.09 -2.53 -23.48
N PHE A 194 -4.74 -2.23 -22.23
CA PHE A 194 -4.02 -3.10 -21.29
C PHE A 194 -4.81 -3.19 -19.98
N PRO A 195 -5.89 -3.99 -19.93
CA PRO A 195 -6.75 -4.07 -18.76
C PRO A 195 -6.02 -4.67 -17.56
N LYS A 196 -5.89 -3.90 -16.48
CA LYS A 196 -5.41 -4.36 -15.18
C LYS A 196 -6.59 -4.76 -14.28
N GLU A 197 -6.47 -5.89 -13.60
CA GLU A 197 -7.47 -6.33 -12.63
C GLU A 197 -7.65 -5.30 -11.50
N GLY A 198 -8.90 -5.09 -11.08
CA GLY A 198 -9.26 -4.14 -10.02
C GLY A 198 -9.36 -2.67 -10.47
N ARG A 199 -8.81 -2.30 -11.64
CA ARG A 199 -8.92 -0.94 -12.19
C ARG A 199 -10.11 -0.81 -13.13
N ARG A 200 -10.89 0.26 -12.97
CA ARG A 200 -12.01 0.62 -13.87
C ARG A 200 -11.63 1.81 -14.75
N ILE A 201 -12.17 1.83 -15.98
CA ILE A 201 -11.98 2.92 -16.95
C ILE A 201 -12.59 4.22 -16.43
N LEU A 202 -13.80 4.14 -15.87
CA LEU A 202 -14.47 5.24 -15.22
C LEU A 202 -14.19 5.20 -13.73
N THR A 203 -13.91 6.37 -13.14
CA THR A 203 -13.66 6.51 -11.72
C THR A 203 -14.85 5.99 -10.91
N PRO A 204 -14.64 5.04 -9.99
CA PRO A 204 -15.70 4.50 -9.15
C PRO A 204 -16.38 5.57 -8.28
N ILE A 205 -17.71 5.48 -8.15
CA ILE A 205 -18.55 6.42 -7.39
C ILE A 205 -18.20 6.39 -5.88
N ILE A 206 -17.57 5.32 -5.40
CA ILE A 206 -17.16 5.16 -3.99
C ILE A 206 -16.18 6.24 -3.53
N PHE A 207 -15.40 6.83 -4.45
CA PHE A 207 -14.44 7.89 -4.14
C PHE A 207 -15.08 9.29 -4.04
N LYS A 208 -16.41 9.40 -4.22
CA LYS A 208 -17.12 10.64 -3.88
C LYS A 208 -17.16 10.82 -2.36
N GLU A 209 -17.07 12.07 -1.91
CA GLU A 209 -16.97 12.42 -0.48
C GLU A 209 -18.13 11.86 0.38
N GLU A 210 -19.35 11.86 -0.14
CA GLU A 210 -20.53 11.29 0.52
C GLU A 210 -20.37 9.78 0.82
N ASN A 211 -19.82 9.03 -0.13
CA ASN A 211 -19.64 7.60 -0.02
C ASN A 211 -18.42 7.26 0.84
N LEU A 212 -17.37 8.07 0.76
CA LEU A 212 -16.19 7.95 1.62
C LEU A 212 -16.57 8.10 3.10
N LYS A 213 -17.35 9.13 3.46
CA LYS A 213 -17.84 9.30 4.85
C LYS A 213 -18.65 8.10 5.34
N THR A 214 -19.44 7.50 4.45
CA THR A 214 -20.21 6.28 4.75
C THR A 214 -19.27 5.10 5.03
N MET A 215 -18.19 4.96 4.27
CA MET A 215 -17.18 3.91 4.50
C MET A 215 -16.39 4.14 5.80
N TYR A 216 -16.08 5.39 6.15
CA TYR A 216 -15.40 5.76 7.39
C TYR A 216 -16.23 5.42 8.62
N SER A 217 -17.54 5.66 8.54
CA SER A 217 -18.49 5.30 9.61
C SER A 217 -18.55 3.79 9.87
N GLN A 218 -18.12 2.96 8.92
CA GLN A 218 -18.09 1.50 9.01
C GLN A 218 -16.70 0.95 9.36
N ASP A 219 -15.72 1.80 9.66
CA ASP A 219 -14.32 1.40 9.95
C ASP A 219 -13.65 0.64 8.78
N ARG A 220 -14.07 0.94 7.54
CA ARG A 220 -13.58 0.27 6.32
C ARG A 220 -12.47 1.03 5.63
N HIS A 221 -11.64 1.76 6.37
CA HIS A 221 -10.54 2.57 5.84
C HIS A 221 -9.55 1.73 5.02
N ALA A 222 -9.17 0.55 5.52
CA ALA A 222 -8.26 -0.36 4.83
C ALA A 222 -8.80 -0.85 3.47
N ASP A 223 -10.12 -1.07 3.36
CA ASP A 223 -10.76 -1.48 2.11
C ASP A 223 -10.69 -0.35 1.08
N VAL A 224 -10.95 0.90 1.49
CA VAL A 224 -10.87 2.06 0.60
C VAL A 224 -9.43 2.28 0.11
N LEU A 225 -8.44 2.16 0.98
CA LEU A 225 -7.02 2.25 0.59
C LEU A 225 -6.63 1.13 -0.38
N ASN A 226 -7.14 -0.09 -0.19
CA ASN A 226 -6.91 -1.19 -1.12
C ASN A 226 -7.56 -0.93 -2.49
N LEU A 227 -8.77 -0.36 -2.53
CA LEU A 227 -9.41 0.06 -3.77
C LEU A 227 -8.63 1.19 -4.45
N CYS A 228 -8.09 2.13 -3.67
CA CYS A 228 -7.29 3.24 -4.19
C CYS A 228 -6.01 2.76 -4.90
N ILE A 229 -5.26 1.85 -4.27
CA ILE A 229 -4.06 1.22 -4.87
C ILE A 229 -4.39 0.48 -6.17
N ALA A 230 -5.55 -0.19 -6.25
CA ALA A 230 -5.96 -0.88 -7.46
C ALA A 230 -6.39 0.10 -8.56
N GLN A 231 -7.14 1.14 -8.20
CA GLN A 231 -7.78 2.05 -9.14
C GLN A 231 -6.82 3.09 -9.71
N PHE A 232 -6.00 3.74 -8.89
CA PHE A 232 -5.20 4.90 -9.28
C PHE A 232 -3.70 4.57 -9.32
N GLU A 233 -2.90 5.47 -9.89
CA GLU A 233 -1.43 5.40 -9.82
C GLU A 233 -0.93 6.14 -8.57
N PRO A 234 0.18 5.72 -7.95
CA PRO A 234 0.65 6.27 -6.67
C PRO A 234 1.07 7.75 -6.73
N ASP A 235 1.39 8.27 -7.91
CA ASP A 235 1.76 9.67 -8.19
C ASP A 235 0.58 10.53 -8.66
N SER A 236 -0.63 9.95 -8.75
CA SER A 236 -1.82 10.67 -9.18
C SER A 236 -2.42 11.53 -8.07
N THR A 237 -3.02 12.65 -8.47
CA THR A 237 -3.65 13.63 -7.57
C THR A 237 -4.75 13.00 -6.70
N GLU A 238 -5.62 12.20 -7.31
CA GLU A 238 -6.73 11.52 -6.63
C GLU A 238 -6.24 10.45 -5.65
N TYR A 239 -5.14 9.74 -5.97
CA TYR A 239 -4.54 8.78 -5.06
C TYR A 239 -4.08 9.47 -3.77
N ILE A 240 -3.28 10.54 -3.91
CA ILE A 240 -2.73 11.29 -2.78
C ILE A 240 -3.86 11.92 -1.96
N LYS A 241 -4.83 12.54 -2.63
CA LYS A 241 -5.99 13.17 -1.99
C LYS A 241 -6.80 12.18 -1.14
N VAL A 242 -7.15 11.02 -1.70
CA VAL A 242 -7.92 9.99 -0.98
C VAL A 242 -7.13 9.45 0.21
N HIS A 243 -5.84 9.18 0.05
CA HIS A 243 -4.98 8.71 1.15
C HIS A 243 -4.92 9.74 2.29
N HIS A 244 -4.66 11.01 1.98
CA HIS A 244 -4.60 12.08 3.00
C HIS A 244 -5.93 12.26 3.72
N GLN A 245 -7.06 12.25 2.98
CA GLN A 245 -8.39 12.33 3.59
C GLN A 245 -8.67 11.19 4.57
N ILE A 246 -8.20 9.98 4.26
CA ILE A 246 -8.34 8.80 5.14
C ILE A 246 -7.47 8.95 6.38
N TYR A 247 -6.22 9.39 6.24
CA TYR A 247 -5.33 9.59 7.39
C TYR A 247 -5.86 10.66 8.34
N GLU A 248 -6.36 11.77 7.81
CA GLU A 248 -7.00 12.83 8.61
C GLU A 248 -8.27 12.34 9.33
N ASP A 249 -9.07 11.47 8.71
CA ASP A 249 -10.24 10.88 9.37
C ASP A 249 -9.85 9.91 10.50
N ILE A 250 -8.80 9.12 10.28
CA ILE A 250 -8.24 8.21 11.30
C ILE A 250 -7.72 9.01 12.49
N ASP A 251 -6.99 10.09 12.24
CA ASP A 251 -6.42 10.96 13.28
C ASP A 251 -7.52 11.60 14.13
N LYS A 252 -8.55 12.17 13.49
CA LYS A 252 -9.70 12.79 14.17
C LYS A 252 -10.46 11.85 15.11
N HIS A 253 -10.51 10.56 14.79
CA HIS A 253 -11.24 9.57 15.58
C HIS A 253 -10.32 8.66 16.41
N GLY A 254 -9.00 8.84 16.35
CA GLY A 254 -8.01 8.00 17.04
C GLY A 254 -8.01 6.53 16.60
N LYS A 255 -8.34 6.23 15.34
CA LYS A 255 -8.57 4.85 14.83
C LYS A 255 -7.33 4.20 14.19
N TYR A 256 -6.14 4.42 14.75
CA TYR A 256 -4.86 3.99 14.14
C TYR A 256 -4.73 2.46 14.02
N ASP A 257 -5.33 1.72 14.95
CA ASP A 257 -5.27 0.26 14.99
C ASP A 257 -5.91 -0.41 13.77
N ILE A 258 -6.82 0.28 13.05
CA ILE A 258 -7.40 -0.24 11.81
C ILE A 258 -6.29 -0.54 10.79
N LEU A 259 -5.29 0.35 10.66
CA LEU A 259 -4.21 0.19 9.71
C LEU A 259 -3.00 -0.57 10.26
N ARG A 260 -2.96 -0.88 11.57
CA ARG A 260 -1.89 -1.69 12.15
C ARG A 260 -1.86 -3.10 11.55
N SER A 261 -0.67 -3.67 11.35
CA SER A 261 -0.46 -4.93 10.61
C SER A 261 -1.07 -4.92 9.19
N THR A 262 -1.11 -3.75 8.55
CA THR A 262 -1.43 -3.61 7.11
C THR A 262 -0.30 -2.87 6.41
N ARG A 263 -0.17 -3.07 5.09
CA ARG A 263 0.83 -2.37 4.26
C ARG A 263 0.65 -0.85 4.20
N HIS A 264 -0.46 -0.33 4.71
CA HIS A 264 -0.79 1.10 4.66
C HIS A 264 -0.29 1.88 5.88
N PHE A 265 0.11 1.18 6.95
CA PHE A 265 0.54 1.84 8.19
C PHE A 265 1.73 2.78 7.96
N GLY A 266 2.73 2.35 7.19
CA GLY A 266 3.90 3.19 6.93
C GLY A 266 3.58 4.47 6.18
N GLY A 267 2.67 4.41 5.19
CA GLY A 267 2.22 5.61 4.47
C GLY A 267 1.51 6.61 5.39
N MET A 268 0.72 6.12 6.35
CA MET A 268 0.05 6.93 7.36
C MET A 268 1.07 7.57 8.32
N ALA A 269 1.98 6.78 8.88
CA ALA A 269 3.00 7.29 9.81
C ALA A 269 3.92 8.32 9.11
N TRP A 270 4.30 8.06 7.87
CA TRP A 270 5.09 8.99 7.05
C TRP A 270 4.37 10.32 6.82
N TYR A 271 3.08 10.27 6.48
CA TYR A 271 2.25 11.46 6.34
C TYR A 271 2.20 12.30 7.63
N PHE A 272 1.94 11.67 8.77
CA PHE A 272 1.87 12.37 10.06
C PHE A 272 3.20 12.99 10.49
N VAL A 273 4.32 12.32 10.22
CA VAL A 273 5.65 12.88 10.49
C VAL A 273 5.89 14.12 9.63
N HIS A 274 5.55 14.08 8.35
CA HIS A 274 5.70 15.24 7.45
C HIS A 274 4.80 16.42 7.83
N GLU A 275 3.54 16.15 8.21
CA GLU A 275 2.56 17.17 8.62
C GLU A 275 2.74 17.62 10.08
N LYS A 276 3.69 17.05 10.83
CA LYS A 276 3.91 17.30 12.25
C LYS A 276 2.67 17.04 13.13
N LYS A 277 1.93 15.98 12.79
CA LYS A 277 0.71 15.52 13.49
C LYS A 277 0.89 14.13 14.08
N ILE A 278 1.95 13.91 14.85
CA ILE A 278 2.25 12.58 15.41
C ILE A 278 1.63 12.34 16.80
N ASP A 279 1.12 13.38 17.45
CA ASP A 279 0.64 13.34 18.84
C ASP A 279 -0.40 12.24 19.09
N GLY A 280 -1.44 12.16 18.24
CA GLY A 280 -2.50 11.17 18.42
C GLY A 280 -2.01 9.73 18.23
N LEU A 281 -1.12 9.49 17.25
CA LEU A 281 -0.50 8.18 17.04
C LEU A 281 0.42 7.80 18.21
N LEU A 282 1.17 8.77 18.73
CA LEU A 282 2.06 8.58 19.88
C LEU A 282 1.26 8.21 21.14
N ILE A 283 0.14 8.89 21.37
CA ILE A 283 -0.80 8.59 22.47
C ILE A 283 -1.35 7.16 22.34
N ASP A 284 -1.83 6.76 21.15
CA ASP A 284 -2.37 5.41 20.92
C ASP A 284 -1.31 4.32 21.19
N GLN A 285 -0.06 4.56 20.79
CA GLN A 285 1.04 3.63 21.05
C GLN A 285 1.35 3.50 22.55
N ILE A 286 1.38 4.61 23.29
CA ILE A 286 1.62 4.60 24.75
C ILE A 286 0.47 3.88 25.46
N GLN A 287 -0.78 4.15 25.08
CA GLN A 287 -1.97 3.50 25.66
C GLN A 287 -1.99 1.98 25.45
N ARG A 288 -1.40 1.50 24.35
CA ARG A 288 -1.28 0.07 24.02
C ARG A 288 -0.03 -0.59 24.58
N TYR A 289 0.73 0.11 25.43
CA TYR A 289 2.00 -0.37 25.99
C TYR A 289 3.08 -0.63 24.92
N LEU A 290 3.03 0.09 23.79
CA LEU A 290 3.96 -0.03 22.66
C LEU A 290 5.00 1.11 22.69
N VAL A 291 5.71 1.23 23.80
CA VAL A 291 6.68 2.32 24.03
C VAL A 291 7.86 2.27 23.06
N ASP A 292 8.28 1.07 22.66
CA ASP A 292 9.36 0.91 21.68
C ASP A 292 8.99 1.49 20.32
N ASP A 293 7.72 1.37 19.92
CA ASP A 293 7.20 1.94 18.67
C ASP A 293 7.03 3.45 18.80
N ALA A 294 6.56 3.93 19.96
CA ALA A 294 6.48 5.35 20.28
C ALA A 294 7.85 6.04 20.24
N THR A 295 8.88 5.38 20.77
CA THR A 295 10.26 5.86 20.70
C THR A 295 10.75 5.88 19.26
N SER A 296 10.49 4.82 18.49
CA SER A 296 10.84 4.75 17.08
C SER A 296 10.11 5.81 16.22
N LEU A 297 8.88 6.19 16.56
CA LEU A 297 8.16 7.30 15.92
C LEU A 297 8.83 8.64 16.15
N VAL A 298 9.24 8.94 17.39
CA VAL A 298 9.96 10.18 17.72
C VAL A 298 11.34 10.21 17.04
N GLN A 299 12.03 9.06 16.99
CA GLN A 299 13.28 8.93 16.24
C GLN A 299 13.08 9.25 14.76
N LEU A 300 12.05 8.67 14.14
CA LEU A 300 11.70 8.95 12.74
C LEU A 300 11.39 10.43 12.52
N TYR A 301 10.68 11.06 13.47
CA TYR A 301 10.39 12.49 13.44
C TYR A 301 11.67 13.34 13.47
N HIS A 302 12.62 13.02 14.36
CA HIS A 302 13.92 13.70 14.43
C HIS A 302 14.79 13.47 13.18
N MET A 303 14.66 12.32 12.50
CA MET A 303 15.35 12.07 11.24
C MET A 303 14.82 12.97 10.11
N VAL A 304 13.50 13.17 10.05
CA VAL A 304 12.86 14.01 9.02
C VAL A 304 13.01 15.50 9.32
N HIS A 305 12.99 15.89 10.60
CA HIS A 305 13.10 17.28 11.07
C HIS A 305 14.34 17.48 11.97
N PRO A 306 15.57 17.43 11.41
CA PRO A 306 16.80 17.51 12.21
C PRO A 306 17.04 18.87 12.87
N GLU A 307 16.43 19.93 12.33
CA GLU A 307 16.50 21.31 12.83
C GLU A 307 15.38 21.62 13.85
N GLY A 308 14.56 20.64 14.21
CA GLY A 308 13.56 20.78 15.25
C GLY A 308 14.18 21.03 16.62
N LEU A 309 13.50 21.79 17.47
CA LEU A 309 13.87 22.01 18.87
C LEU A 309 13.98 20.67 19.61
N SER A 310 13.04 19.75 19.37
CA SER A 310 13.04 18.44 20.00
C SER A 310 14.26 17.60 19.61
N ALA A 311 14.67 17.69 18.33
CA ALA A 311 15.81 16.96 17.80
C ALA A 311 17.15 17.53 18.32
N GLN A 312 17.25 18.84 18.48
CA GLN A 312 18.42 19.51 19.04
C GLN A 312 18.58 19.21 20.53
N GLU A 313 17.51 19.39 21.33
CA GLU A 313 17.53 19.12 22.77
C GLU A 313 17.78 17.64 23.06
N ALA A 314 17.22 16.73 22.25
CA ALA A 314 17.50 15.30 22.37
C ALA A 314 18.97 14.96 22.12
N LYS A 315 19.64 15.64 21.17
CA LYS A 315 21.08 15.47 20.91
C LYS A 315 21.93 16.03 22.05
N GLU A 316 21.57 17.20 22.58
CA GLU A 316 22.29 17.83 23.69
C GLU A 316 22.22 16.99 24.97
N GLN A 317 21.04 16.44 25.27
CA GLN A 317 20.80 15.62 26.46
C GLN A 317 21.19 14.15 26.27
N ALA A 318 21.62 13.74 25.06
CA ALA A 318 21.79 12.35 24.66
C ALA A 318 20.60 11.49 25.12
N ALA A 319 19.39 11.99 24.87
CA ALA A 319 18.16 11.39 25.38
C ALA A 319 17.89 10.06 24.66
N GLU A 320 17.57 9.02 25.43
CA GLU A 320 17.24 7.68 24.92
C GLU A 320 15.91 7.17 25.50
N GLY A 321 15.24 6.29 24.77
CA GLY A 321 14.00 5.64 25.22
C GLY A 321 12.89 6.62 25.58
N LEU A 322 12.31 6.46 26.78
CA LEU A 322 11.22 7.31 27.30
C LEU A 322 11.61 8.80 27.41
N ASN A 323 12.90 9.11 27.56
CA ASN A 323 13.36 10.49 27.66
C ASN A 323 13.20 11.21 26.32
N LEU A 324 13.33 10.52 25.18
CA LEU A 324 13.07 11.10 23.85
C LEU A 324 11.62 11.56 23.72
N ILE A 325 10.69 10.74 24.18
CA ILE A 325 9.26 11.04 24.17
C ILE A 325 8.98 12.25 25.07
N THR A 326 9.64 12.32 26.23
CA THR A 326 9.49 13.43 27.17
C THR A 326 10.02 14.75 26.60
N VAL A 327 11.19 14.72 25.94
CA VAL A 327 11.76 15.91 25.27
C VAL A 327 10.82 16.39 24.16
N PHE A 328 10.34 15.48 23.32
CA PHE A 328 9.38 15.81 22.26
C PHE A 328 8.08 16.42 22.83
N ALA A 329 7.53 15.83 23.89
CA ALA A 329 6.31 16.29 24.53
C ALA A 329 6.42 17.74 25.07
N LYS A 330 7.58 18.15 25.55
CA LYS A 330 7.82 19.50 26.10
C LYS A 330 8.07 20.57 25.05
N THR A 331 8.61 20.17 23.90
CA THR A 331 9.15 21.10 22.90
C THR A 331 8.21 21.30 21.72
N GLU A 332 7.76 20.22 21.07
CA GLU A 332 7.09 20.29 19.77
C GLU A 332 5.69 19.69 19.74
N ALA A 333 5.33 18.85 20.71
CA ALA A 333 3.99 18.26 20.76
C ALA A 333 2.91 19.33 21.02
N GLN A 334 1.83 19.31 20.25
CA GLN A 334 0.67 20.18 20.45
C GLN A 334 -0.12 19.73 21.69
N MET A 335 -0.20 18.42 21.90
CA MET A 335 -0.83 17.78 23.05
C MET A 335 0.19 17.33 24.12
N GLY A 336 1.28 18.08 24.29
CA GLY A 336 2.40 17.74 25.17
C GLY A 336 2.00 17.32 26.59
N ALA A 337 1.16 18.12 27.26
CA ALA A 337 0.70 17.82 28.62
C ALA A 337 -0.07 16.48 28.72
N TYR A 338 -0.82 16.12 27.67
CA TYR A 338 -1.55 14.85 27.65
C TYR A 338 -0.60 13.68 27.37
N VAL A 339 0.39 13.86 26.49
CA VAL A 339 1.44 12.86 26.25
C VAL A 339 2.23 12.58 27.53
N GLU A 340 2.62 13.61 28.28
CA GLU A 340 3.30 13.47 29.56
C GLU A 340 2.44 12.72 30.60
N LEU A 341 1.15 13.07 30.71
CA LEU A 341 0.21 12.40 31.61
C LEU A 341 0.11 10.90 31.28
N MET A 342 -0.02 10.57 29.99
CA MET A 342 -0.09 9.17 29.55
C MET A 342 1.21 8.40 29.83
N LEU A 343 2.35 9.05 29.66
CA LEU A 343 3.66 8.47 29.94
C LEU A 343 3.87 8.23 31.45
N GLN A 344 3.42 9.15 32.30
CA GLN A 344 3.40 8.97 33.76
C GLN A 344 2.49 7.81 34.18
N ALA A 345 1.29 7.72 33.58
CA ALA A 345 0.36 6.62 33.84
C ALA A 345 0.97 5.26 33.45
N TYR A 346 1.65 5.19 32.30
CA TYR A 346 2.39 4.00 31.87
C TYR A 346 3.49 3.62 32.87
N GLN A 347 4.32 4.58 33.29
CA GLN A 347 5.40 4.33 34.26
C GLN A 347 4.85 3.86 35.62
N GLY A 348 3.76 4.47 36.10
CA GLY A 348 3.09 4.05 37.34
C GLY A 348 2.55 2.62 37.26
N ALA A 349 1.90 2.26 36.15
CA ALA A 349 1.43 0.90 35.91
C ALA A 349 2.59 -0.10 35.84
N PHE A 350 3.68 0.24 35.15
CA PHE A 350 4.87 -0.60 35.03
C PHE A 350 5.50 -0.90 36.40
N ILE A 351 5.64 0.12 37.26
CA ILE A 351 6.17 -0.04 38.63
C ILE A 351 5.26 -0.93 39.47
N SER A 352 3.95 -0.81 39.33
CA SER A 352 3.01 -1.67 40.07
C SER A 352 3.10 -3.14 39.66
N HIS A 353 3.32 -3.42 38.36
CA HIS A 353 3.49 -4.78 37.87
C HIS A 353 4.83 -5.39 38.26
N SER A 354 5.91 -4.59 38.28
CA SER A 354 7.23 -5.07 38.71
C SER A 354 7.33 -5.29 40.22
N ALA A 355 6.55 -4.56 41.03
CA ALA A 355 6.47 -4.76 42.47
C ALA A 355 5.56 -5.94 42.89
N ALA A 356 4.69 -6.41 41.99
CA ALA A 356 3.76 -7.51 42.22
C ALA A 356 4.25 -8.88 41.71
N SER A 357 5.37 -8.91 40.98
CA SER A 357 6.11 -10.13 40.59
C SER A 357 7.30 -10.34 41.53
#